data_AF-A0A4Q3EEX0-F1
#
_entry.id   AF-A0A4Q3EEX0-F1
#
_cell.length_a   1.000
_cell.length_b   1.000
_cell.length_c   1.000
_cell.angle_alpha   90.00
_cell.angle_beta   90.00
_cell.angle_gamma   90.00
#
_symmetry.space_group_name_H-M   'P 1'
#
loop_
_entity.id
_entity.type
_entity.pdbx_description
1 polymer ?
#
loop_
_entity_poly.entity_id
_entity_poly.type
_entity_poly.pdbx_seq_one_letter_code
_entity_poly.pdbx_strand_id
1 'polypeptide(L)'
;MVHSPDKGLGKVIPSKAQDWLFEDIVHLETIRSKEYDLYTKILLHFLDPEKIENSGDKNSTRDFYKPSKTGFHSSKNVIELEILLIEILDNLPVRQQLVAAVCATENCTYQQQQQLLKLTSAQLAVLLISGTLPDGNIFFAPVPNLIFTRDLGTVINNYILLNKPARKARTREALITKYIFFNHPIFEHYRQNIIEVPQSYQQFLIPEGEIDTQNTLEGGDVMMVSKNHLLI
;
A
#
# COMPACT_ATOMS: atom_id res chain seq x y z
N MET A 1 -7.16 -3.85 -7.70
CA MET A 1 -6.83 -3.14 -6.45
C MET A 1 -6.29 -1.77 -6.83
N VAL A 2 -6.60 -0.74 -6.06
CA VAL A 2 -6.20 0.65 -6.29
C VAL A 2 -5.81 1.30 -4.96
N HIS A 3 -5.10 2.43 -5.00
CA HIS A 3 -4.84 3.24 -3.81
C HIS A 3 -4.90 4.72 -4.16
N SER A 4 -5.86 5.41 -3.55
CA SER A 4 -6.08 6.83 -3.82
C SER A 4 -4.93 7.66 -3.25
N PRO A 5 -4.37 8.62 -4.03
CA PRO A 5 -3.31 9.52 -3.58
C PRO A 5 -3.65 10.16 -2.23
N ASP A 6 -2.77 10.01 -1.23
CA ASP A 6 -3.02 10.44 0.14
C ASP A 6 -2.27 11.75 0.49
N LYS A 7 -2.40 12.22 1.74
CA LYS A 7 -1.77 13.48 2.18
C LYS A 7 -0.24 13.45 2.15
N GLY A 8 0.37 12.27 2.20
CA GLY A 8 1.80 12.05 2.14
C GLY A 8 2.42 12.59 0.86
N LEU A 9 1.72 12.47 -0.28
CA LEU A 9 2.16 13.00 -1.57
C LEU A 9 2.29 14.53 -1.58
N GLY A 10 1.41 15.23 -0.87
CA GLY A 10 1.48 16.70 -0.75
C GLY A 10 2.53 17.20 0.24
N LYS A 11 3.23 16.29 0.93
CA LYS A 11 4.27 16.61 1.93
C LYS A 11 5.68 16.22 1.47
N VAL A 12 5.84 15.79 0.22
CA VAL A 12 7.14 15.50 -0.38
C VAL A 12 7.90 16.82 -0.56
N ILE A 13 9.00 16.97 0.17
CA ILE A 13 9.87 18.15 0.09
C ILE A 13 10.79 17.98 -1.13
N PRO A 14 11.03 19.01 -1.97
CA PRO A 14 11.82 18.89 -3.20
C PRO A 14 13.20 18.25 -2.97
N SER A 15 13.89 18.60 -1.89
CA SER A 15 15.20 18.03 -1.54
C SER A 15 15.18 16.54 -1.16
N LYS A 16 13.99 15.99 -0.89
CA LYS A 16 13.74 14.59 -0.53
C LYS A 16 12.93 13.82 -1.57
N ALA A 17 12.45 14.47 -2.62
CA ALA A 17 11.65 13.85 -3.66
C ALA A 17 12.41 12.67 -4.31
N GLN A 18 13.68 12.89 -4.65
CA GLN A 18 14.52 11.85 -5.25
C GLN A 18 14.87 10.70 -4.27
N ASP A 19 15.05 11.01 -2.98
CA ASP A 19 15.24 10.01 -1.92
C ASP A 19 14.00 9.12 -1.73
N TRP A 20 12.82 9.66 -2.03
CA TRP A 20 11.52 8.98 -1.94
C TRP A 20 11.00 8.49 -3.30
N LEU A 21 11.87 8.47 -4.32
CA LEU A 21 11.59 8.01 -5.69
C LEU A 21 10.41 8.72 -6.36
N PHE A 22 10.26 10.00 -6.07
CA PHE A 22 9.23 10.85 -6.63
C PHE A 22 9.89 11.89 -7.55
N GLU A 23 9.51 11.88 -8.83
CA GLU A 23 10.20 12.68 -9.87
C GLU A 23 9.86 14.17 -9.78
N ASP A 24 8.66 14.55 -9.33
CA ASP A 24 8.24 15.96 -9.22
C ASP A 24 7.18 16.19 -8.13
N ILE A 25 7.09 17.42 -7.63
CA ILE A 25 6.09 17.81 -6.63
C ILE A 25 4.72 17.88 -7.31
N VAL A 26 3.80 17.05 -6.84
CA VAL A 26 2.45 17.00 -7.41
C VAL A 26 1.48 17.97 -6.76
N HIS A 27 0.60 18.57 -7.56
CA HIS A 27 -0.53 19.34 -7.05
C HIS A 27 -1.61 18.39 -6.53
N LEU A 28 -1.53 18.08 -5.24
CA LEU A 28 -2.32 17.01 -4.59
C LEU A 28 -3.83 17.13 -4.82
N GLU A 29 -4.37 18.35 -4.83
CA GLU A 29 -5.80 18.55 -5.06
C GLU A 29 -6.23 18.16 -6.47
N THR A 30 -5.41 18.50 -7.47
CA THR A 30 -5.67 18.16 -8.88
C THR A 30 -5.63 16.65 -9.08
N ILE A 31 -4.53 16.01 -8.66
CA ILE A 31 -4.37 14.57 -8.82
C ILE A 31 -5.49 13.79 -8.14
N ARG A 32 -5.90 14.21 -6.94
CA ARG A 32 -6.97 13.51 -6.23
C ARG A 32 -8.33 13.74 -6.87
N SER A 33 -8.79 14.99 -6.88
CA SER A 33 -10.19 15.30 -7.18
C SER A 33 -10.52 15.32 -8.67
N LYS A 34 -9.54 15.63 -9.54
CA LYS A 34 -9.77 15.78 -10.97
C LYS A 34 -9.31 14.56 -11.78
N GLU A 35 -8.33 13.82 -11.30
CA GLU A 35 -7.72 12.71 -12.05
C GLU A 35 -8.05 11.35 -11.44
N TYR A 36 -7.66 11.10 -10.18
CA TYR A 36 -7.79 9.77 -9.58
C TYR A 36 -9.22 9.40 -9.21
N ASP A 37 -10.01 10.36 -8.73
CA ASP A 37 -11.45 10.16 -8.49
C ASP A 37 -12.16 9.82 -9.82
N LEU A 38 -11.78 10.47 -10.93
CA LEU A 38 -12.28 10.13 -12.27
C LEU A 38 -11.83 8.74 -12.72
N TYR A 39 -10.56 8.39 -12.54
CA TYR A 39 -10.04 7.05 -12.82
C TYR A 39 -10.82 5.96 -12.06
N THR A 40 -11.04 6.16 -10.76
CA THR A 40 -11.81 5.23 -9.93
C THR A 40 -13.26 5.15 -10.38
N LYS A 41 -13.87 6.28 -10.74
CA LYS A 41 -15.23 6.32 -11.30
C LYS A 41 -15.35 5.51 -12.58
N ILE A 42 -14.38 5.62 -13.49
CA ILE A 42 -14.32 4.85 -14.73
C ILE A 42 -14.20 3.36 -14.42
N LEU A 43 -13.28 2.97 -13.52
CA LEU A 43 -13.14 1.57 -13.11
C LEU A 43 -14.44 1.00 -12.55
N LEU A 44 -15.09 1.74 -11.65
CA LEU A 44 -16.37 1.30 -11.07
C LEU A 44 -17.45 1.17 -12.15
N HIS A 45 -17.48 2.04 -13.15
CA HIS A 45 -18.44 1.93 -14.25
C HIS A 45 -18.29 0.61 -15.03
N PHE A 46 -17.05 0.15 -15.25
CA PHE A 46 -16.79 -1.09 -15.99
C PHE A 46 -16.79 -2.36 -15.13
N LEU A 47 -16.38 -2.26 -13.86
CA LEU A 47 -16.14 -3.41 -13.00
C LEU A 47 -17.20 -3.58 -11.92
N ASP A 48 -17.95 -2.53 -11.56
CA ASP A 48 -18.99 -2.58 -10.52
C ASP A 48 -20.12 -1.56 -10.82
N PRO A 49 -20.84 -1.70 -11.95
CA PRO A 49 -21.79 -0.71 -12.43
C PRO A 49 -22.93 -0.44 -11.43
N GLU A 50 -23.42 -1.48 -10.75
CA GLU A 50 -24.44 -1.37 -9.71
C GLU A 50 -24.02 -0.39 -8.61
N LYS A 51 -22.72 -0.33 -8.30
CA LYS A 51 -22.20 0.55 -7.26
C LYS A 51 -22.25 2.02 -7.66
N ILE A 52 -21.96 2.30 -8.93
CA ILE A 52 -22.05 3.66 -9.50
C ILE A 52 -23.50 4.08 -9.64
N GLU A 53 -24.38 3.20 -10.14
CA GLU A 53 -25.79 3.53 -10.33
C GLU A 53 -26.50 3.83 -9.00
N ASN A 54 -26.27 2.99 -7.99
CA ASN A 54 -26.87 3.16 -6.66
C ASN A 54 -26.29 4.34 -5.87
N SER A 55 -25.15 4.89 -6.29
CA SER A 55 -24.53 6.02 -5.61
C SER A 55 -25.26 7.35 -5.87
N GLY A 56 -26.05 7.47 -6.95
CA GLY A 56 -26.69 8.71 -7.36
C GLY A 56 -25.70 9.88 -7.41
N ASP A 57 -26.05 11.02 -6.81
CA ASP A 57 -25.18 12.19 -6.74
C ASP A 57 -23.99 12.03 -5.78
N LYS A 58 -23.94 10.97 -4.96
CA LYS A 58 -22.83 10.77 -4.00
C LYS A 58 -21.50 10.57 -4.70
N ASN A 59 -21.47 9.97 -5.90
CA ASN A 59 -20.25 9.82 -6.69
C ASN A 59 -19.68 11.15 -7.24
N SER A 60 -20.40 12.25 -7.05
CA SER A 60 -19.91 13.61 -7.31
C SER A 60 -19.20 14.21 -6.09
N THR A 61 -19.24 13.53 -4.95
CA THR A 61 -18.58 13.96 -3.71
C THR A 61 -17.33 13.13 -3.44
N ARG A 62 -16.32 13.77 -2.87
CA ARG A 62 -15.05 13.11 -2.53
C ARG A 62 -15.19 12.02 -1.45
N ASP A 63 -16.23 12.11 -0.62
CA ASP A 63 -16.49 11.11 0.42
C ASP A 63 -16.76 9.72 -0.18
N PHE A 64 -17.24 9.64 -1.43
CA PHE A 64 -17.43 8.39 -2.16
C PHE A 64 -16.10 7.67 -2.49
N TYR A 65 -15.00 8.40 -2.63
CA TYR A 65 -13.69 7.87 -3.01
C TYR A 65 -12.71 7.75 -1.83
N LYS A 66 -13.16 8.04 -0.60
CA LYS A 66 -12.29 8.09 0.57
C LYS A 66 -12.61 6.99 1.59
N PRO A 67 -11.74 5.97 1.77
CA PRO A 67 -11.95 4.82 2.66
C PRO A 67 -12.36 5.15 4.09
N SER A 68 -11.77 6.21 4.65
CA SER A 68 -12.08 6.68 6.02
C SER A 68 -13.43 7.42 6.16
N LYS A 69 -14.26 7.49 5.11
CA LYS A 69 -15.56 8.18 5.11
C LYS A 69 -16.71 7.19 5.03
N THR A 70 -17.82 7.52 5.69
CA THR A 70 -19.04 6.69 5.71
C THR A 70 -19.71 6.56 4.33
N GLY A 71 -19.46 7.52 3.42
CA GLY A 71 -19.96 7.51 2.05
C GLY A 71 -19.12 6.70 1.07
N PHE A 72 -18.01 6.10 1.51
CA PHE A 72 -17.08 5.37 0.65
C PHE A 72 -17.77 4.28 -0.16
N HIS A 73 -17.36 4.08 -1.41
CA HIS A 73 -17.97 3.07 -2.25
C HIS A 73 -17.79 1.67 -1.63
N SER A 74 -16.63 1.24 -1.14
CA SER A 74 -16.46 -0.16 -0.66
C SER A 74 -16.90 -1.18 -1.72
N SER A 75 -16.37 -1.04 -2.94
CA SER A 75 -16.61 -2.00 -4.03
C SER A 75 -15.80 -3.27 -3.78
N LYS A 76 -16.36 -4.42 -4.18
CA LYS A 76 -15.65 -5.70 -4.14
C LYS A 76 -14.84 -5.97 -5.42
N ASN A 77 -15.10 -5.23 -6.50
CA ASN A 77 -14.41 -5.39 -7.77
C ASN A 77 -13.36 -4.29 -7.99
N VAL A 78 -13.59 -3.09 -7.43
CA VAL A 78 -12.61 -2.01 -7.35
C VAL A 78 -12.21 -1.86 -5.88
N ILE A 79 -11.23 -2.66 -5.47
CA ILE A 79 -10.81 -2.74 -4.06
C ILE A 79 -9.74 -1.69 -3.78
N GLU A 80 -9.90 -0.91 -2.72
CA GLU A 80 -8.94 0.12 -2.30
C GLU A 80 -8.02 -0.43 -1.19
N LEU A 81 -6.73 -0.08 -1.20
CA LEU A 81 -5.74 -0.66 -0.27
C LEU A 81 -5.87 -0.17 1.18
N GLU A 82 -6.12 1.12 1.42
CA GLU A 82 -6.34 1.69 2.75
C GLU A 82 -7.54 1.00 3.45
N ILE A 83 -8.62 0.65 2.74
CA ILE A 83 -9.72 -0.10 3.37
C ILE A 83 -9.28 -1.50 3.82
N LEU A 84 -8.50 -2.23 3.02
CA LEU A 84 -7.96 -3.53 3.41
C LEU A 84 -7.03 -3.42 4.63
N LEU A 85 -6.23 -2.35 4.68
CA LEU A 85 -5.37 -2.06 5.83
C LEU A 85 -6.20 -1.79 7.09
N ILE A 86 -7.26 -0.98 6.99
CA ILE A 86 -8.16 -0.69 8.10
C ILE A 86 -8.76 -1.99 8.65
N GLU A 87 -9.27 -2.86 7.77
CA GLU A 87 -9.93 -4.11 8.16
C GLU A 87 -8.97 -5.08 8.86
N ILE A 88 -7.72 -5.24 8.40
CA ILE A 88 -6.75 -6.10 9.11
C ILE A 88 -6.31 -5.52 10.46
N LEU A 89 -6.36 -4.20 10.62
CA LEU A 89 -5.97 -3.51 11.86
C LEU A 89 -7.03 -3.64 12.97
N ASP A 90 -8.26 -4.06 12.64
CA ASP A 90 -9.27 -4.42 13.65
C ASP A 90 -8.96 -5.76 14.33
N ASN A 91 -8.14 -6.61 13.70
CA ASN A 91 -7.63 -7.83 14.33
C ASN A 91 -6.45 -7.49 15.26
N LEU A 92 -6.67 -7.59 16.58
CA LEU A 92 -5.69 -7.18 17.58
C LEU A 92 -4.31 -7.87 17.45
N PRO A 93 -4.21 -9.21 17.28
CA PRO A 93 -2.94 -9.88 16.99
C PRO A 93 -2.20 -9.31 15.76
N VAL A 94 -2.90 -9.17 14.63
CA VAL A 94 -2.32 -8.66 13.38
C VAL A 94 -1.86 -7.21 13.55
N ARG A 95 -2.69 -6.40 14.20
CA ARG A 95 -2.38 -5.01 14.54
C ARG A 95 -1.11 -4.89 15.37
N GLN A 96 -0.97 -5.68 16.43
CA GLN A 96 0.22 -5.64 17.30
C GLN A 96 1.48 -6.04 16.55
N GLN A 97 1.40 -7.08 15.72
CA GLN A 97 2.52 -7.55 14.90
C GLN A 97 2.95 -6.52 13.86
N LEU A 98 2.00 -5.95 13.11
CA LEU A 98 2.29 -4.93 12.09
C LEU A 98 2.88 -3.68 12.72
N VAL A 99 2.29 -3.18 13.82
CA VAL A 99 2.82 -1.99 14.51
C VAL A 99 4.22 -2.24 15.04
N ALA A 100 4.49 -3.40 15.63
CA ALA A 100 5.84 -3.76 16.09
C ALA A 100 6.84 -3.84 14.93
N ALA A 101 6.48 -4.46 13.80
CA ALA A 101 7.33 -4.59 12.63
C ALA A 101 7.67 -3.22 12.01
N VAL A 102 6.68 -2.34 11.89
CA VAL A 102 6.88 -0.96 11.41
C VAL A 102 7.74 -0.17 12.39
N CYS A 103 7.45 -0.23 13.69
CA CYS A 103 8.25 0.46 14.71
C CYS A 103 9.71 0.01 14.72
N ALA A 104 9.98 -1.29 14.55
CA ALA A 104 11.34 -1.80 14.44
C ALA A 104 12.04 -1.26 13.18
N THR A 105 11.35 -1.21 12.05
CA THR A 105 11.88 -0.71 10.77
C THR A 105 12.17 0.79 10.81
N GLU A 106 11.30 1.56 11.47
CA GLU A 106 11.37 3.02 11.59
C GLU A 106 12.14 3.49 12.84
N ASN A 107 12.77 2.57 13.58
CA ASN A 107 13.51 2.84 14.83
C ASN A 107 12.70 3.61 15.89
N CYS A 108 11.41 3.29 16.03
CA CYS A 108 10.56 3.87 17.06
C CYS A 108 10.93 3.38 18.46
N THR A 109 10.75 4.25 19.44
CA THR A 109 10.81 3.90 20.86
C THR A 109 9.59 3.08 21.28
N TYR A 110 9.71 2.38 22.41
CA TYR A 110 8.58 1.66 22.99
C TYR A 110 7.40 2.59 23.32
N GLN A 111 7.67 3.79 23.83
CA GLN A 111 6.62 4.77 24.14
C GLN A 111 5.86 5.20 22.88
N GLN A 112 6.57 5.43 21.78
CA GLN A 112 5.98 5.72 20.48
C GLN A 112 5.10 4.56 20.00
N GLN A 113 5.57 3.32 20.10
CA GLN A 113 4.77 2.14 19.75
C GLN A 113 3.46 2.07 20.55
N GLN A 114 3.52 2.30 21.86
CA GLN A 114 2.33 2.33 22.72
C GLN A 114 1.37 3.47 22.35
N GLN A 115 1.87 4.62 21.89
CA GLN A 115 1.03 5.68 21.36
C GLN A 115 0.30 5.26 20.08
N LEU A 116 0.98 4.56 19.16
CA LEU A 116 0.35 4.10 17.92
C LEU A 116 -0.76 3.07 18.17
N LEU A 117 -0.58 2.20 19.17
CA LEU A 117 -1.58 1.22 19.57
C LEU A 117 -2.86 1.83 20.18
N LYS A 118 -2.87 3.13 20.52
CA LYS A 118 -4.07 3.83 21.02
C LYS A 118 -4.93 4.45 19.92
N LEU A 119 -4.42 4.54 18.69
CA LEU A 119 -5.16 5.10 17.56
C LEU A 119 -6.34 4.21 17.16
N THR A 120 -7.34 4.77 16.50
CA THR A 120 -8.34 3.93 15.80
C THR A 120 -7.71 3.26 14.58
N SER A 121 -8.28 2.17 14.08
CA SER A 121 -7.76 1.45 12.89
C SER A 121 -7.66 2.37 11.66
N ALA A 122 -8.66 3.24 11.45
CA ALA A 122 -8.63 4.26 10.41
C ALA A 122 -7.49 5.28 10.58
N GLN A 123 -7.29 5.80 11.80
CA GLN A 123 -6.20 6.74 12.07
C GLN A 123 -4.82 6.07 11.92
N LEU A 124 -4.70 4.82 12.36
CA LEU A 124 -3.47 4.05 12.26
C LEU A 124 -3.14 3.73 10.79
N ALA A 125 -4.12 3.33 9.98
CA ALA A 125 -3.92 3.10 8.54
C ALA A 125 -3.41 4.37 7.84
N VAL A 126 -4.04 5.52 8.09
CA VAL A 126 -3.61 6.81 7.55
C VAL A 126 -2.18 7.16 8.00
N LEU A 127 -1.83 6.92 9.27
CA LEU A 127 -0.47 7.14 9.77
C LEU A 127 0.54 6.23 9.07
N LEU A 128 0.26 4.94 8.93
CA LEU A 128 1.18 3.97 8.33
C LEU A 128 1.45 4.29 6.85
N ILE A 129 0.46 4.81 6.13
CA ILE A 129 0.59 5.21 4.72
C ILE A 129 1.22 6.60 4.61
N SER A 130 0.56 7.62 5.14
CA SER A 130 0.92 9.03 4.94
C SER A 130 2.04 9.53 5.85
N GLY A 131 2.39 8.76 6.88
CA GLY A 131 3.31 9.17 7.94
C GLY A 131 2.78 10.29 8.84
N THR A 132 1.50 10.65 8.77
CA THR A 132 0.93 11.81 9.47
C THR A 132 -0.02 11.38 10.59
N LEU A 133 0.17 11.96 11.78
CA LEU A 133 -0.74 11.80 12.91
C LEU A 133 -2.06 12.57 12.72
N PRO A 134 -3.12 12.26 13.48
CA PRO A 134 -4.40 12.96 13.37
C PRO A 134 -4.31 14.48 13.63
N ASP A 135 -3.33 14.92 14.41
CA ASP A 135 -3.03 16.33 14.71
C ASP A 135 -2.27 17.05 13.57
N GLY A 136 -1.90 16.34 12.51
CA GLY A 136 -1.19 16.87 11.35
C GLY A 136 0.33 16.75 11.41
N ASN A 137 0.89 16.37 12.56
CA ASN A 137 2.33 16.21 12.74
C ASN A 137 2.86 15.05 11.88
N ILE A 138 4.04 15.26 11.29
CA ILE A 138 4.75 14.22 10.55
C ILE A 138 5.46 13.33 11.56
N PHE A 139 5.14 12.04 11.53
CA PHE A 139 5.70 11.00 12.38
C PHE A 139 6.61 10.05 11.60
N PHE A 140 6.25 9.75 10.35
CA PHE A 140 7.09 9.00 9.41
C PHE A 140 7.24 9.76 8.09
N ALA A 141 8.28 9.44 7.32
CA ALA A 141 8.30 9.77 5.89
C ALA A 141 7.11 9.06 5.21
N PRO A 142 6.36 9.68 4.28
CA PRO A 142 5.21 9.06 3.61
C PRO A 142 5.61 7.89 2.70
N VAL A 143 4.65 7.06 2.31
CA VAL A 143 4.83 5.99 1.31
C VAL A 143 4.13 6.38 -0.01
N PRO A 144 4.69 7.32 -0.80
CA PRO A 144 4.01 7.88 -1.96
C PRO A 144 3.74 6.85 -3.06
N ASN A 145 4.55 5.79 -3.15
CA ASN A 145 4.52 4.83 -4.25
C ASN A 145 3.39 3.80 -4.13
N LEU A 146 2.61 3.79 -3.04
CA LEU A 146 1.42 2.94 -2.92
C LEU A 146 0.37 3.22 -4.00
N ILE A 147 0.39 4.40 -4.63
CA ILE A 147 -0.47 4.71 -5.80
C ILE A 147 -0.19 3.76 -6.98
N PHE A 148 1.04 3.22 -7.07
CA PHE A 148 1.46 2.25 -8.07
C PHE A 148 1.20 0.84 -7.57
N THR A 149 -0.07 0.48 -7.41
CA THR A 149 -0.48 -0.81 -6.84
C THR A 149 0.03 -2.04 -7.61
N ARG A 150 0.43 -1.87 -8.88
CA ARG A 150 1.13 -2.91 -9.68
C ARG A 150 2.42 -3.37 -9.01
N ASP A 151 3.12 -2.47 -8.33
CA ASP A 151 4.42 -2.76 -7.72
C ASP A 151 4.29 -3.37 -6.32
N LEU A 152 3.08 -3.65 -5.84
CA LEU A 152 2.86 -4.30 -4.55
C LEU A 152 2.89 -5.83 -4.66
N GLY A 153 2.36 -6.36 -5.76
CA GLY A 153 2.41 -7.78 -6.07
C GLY A 153 1.74 -8.10 -7.39
N THR A 154 2.19 -9.19 -8.02
CA THR A 154 1.74 -9.63 -9.33
C THR A 154 0.95 -10.93 -9.21
N VAL A 155 -0.25 -10.97 -9.77
CA VAL A 155 -1.08 -12.18 -9.81
C VAL A 155 -0.63 -13.06 -10.98
N ILE A 156 -0.22 -14.29 -10.68
CA ILE A 156 0.25 -15.29 -11.63
C ILE A 156 -0.64 -16.53 -11.51
N ASN A 157 -1.65 -16.66 -12.36
CA ASN A 157 -2.69 -17.68 -12.22
C ASN A 157 -3.30 -17.67 -10.80
N ASN A 158 -3.08 -18.72 -10.01
CA ASN A 158 -3.57 -18.86 -8.64
C ASN A 158 -2.50 -18.49 -7.59
N TYR A 159 -1.42 -17.85 -8.01
CA TYR A 159 -0.32 -17.40 -7.16
C TYR A 159 -0.28 -15.87 -7.10
N ILE A 160 0.28 -15.36 -6.01
CA ILE A 160 0.60 -13.94 -5.87
C ILE A 160 2.09 -13.84 -5.59
N LEU A 161 2.81 -13.18 -6.47
CA LEU A 161 4.21 -12.86 -6.30
C LEU A 161 4.33 -11.50 -5.62
N LEU A 162 4.80 -11.48 -4.37
CA LEU A 162 5.06 -10.23 -3.66
C LEU A 162 6.38 -9.64 -4.14
N ASN A 163 6.33 -8.35 -4.48
CA ASN A 163 7.50 -7.65 -4.98
C ASN A 163 8.50 -7.36 -3.86
N LYS A 164 9.77 -7.27 -4.24
CA LYS A 164 10.87 -7.01 -3.31
C LYS A 164 11.58 -5.73 -3.74
N PRO A 165 11.27 -4.59 -3.09
CA PRO A 165 11.81 -3.32 -3.50
C PRO A 165 13.32 -3.24 -3.23
N ALA A 166 14.05 -2.58 -4.14
CA ALA A 166 15.50 -2.36 -4.03
C ALA A 166 15.88 -1.34 -2.95
N ARG A 167 15.00 -0.36 -2.69
CA ARG A 167 15.30 0.79 -1.83
C ARG A 167 14.69 0.59 -0.45
N LYS A 168 15.52 0.79 0.59
CA LYS A 168 15.09 0.72 2.00
C LYS A 168 13.90 1.65 2.33
N ALA A 169 13.77 2.78 1.64
CA ALA A 169 12.63 3.69 1.80
C ALA A 169 11.26 3.03 1.50
N ARG A 170 11.22 1.96 0.70
CA ARG A 170 10.00 1.20 0.38
C ARG A 170 9.76 0.01 1.32
N THR A 171 10.53 -0.15 2.40
CA THR A 171 10.35 -1.29 3.31
C THR A 171 8.98 -1.26 3.99
N ARG A 172 8.48 -0.07 4.37
CA ARG A 172 7.16 0.05 4.99
C ARG A 172 6.02 -0.29 4.04
N GLU A 173 6.15 0.07 2.76
CA GLU A 173 5.23 -0.34 1.68
C GLU A 173 5.11 -1.87 1.59
N ALA A 174 6.26 -2.54 1.54
CA ALA A 174 6.34 -3.99 1.46
C ALA A 174 5.76 -4.66 2.71
N LEU A 175 6.00 -4.11 3.90
CA LEU A 175 5.41 -4.60 5.15
C LEU A 175 3.88 -4.47 5.15
N ILE A 176 3.34 -3.30 4.83
CA ILE A 176 1.89 -3.07 4.76
C ILE A 176 1.26 -4.06 3.79
N THR A 177 1.83 -4.17 2.59
CA THR A 177 1.38 -5.09 1.55
C THR A 177 1.40 -6.53 2.05
N LYS A 178 2.54 -7.01 2.56
CA LYS A 178 2.66 -8.37 3.11
C LYS A 178 1.56 -8.68 4.11
N TYR A 179 1.35 -7.81 5.09
CA TYR A 179 0.34 -8.04 6.11
C TYR A 179 -1.09 -8.07 5.55
N ILE A 180 -1.40 -7.23 4.56
CA ILE A 180 -2.70 -7.27 3.87
C ILE A 180 -2.90 -8.63 3.19
N PHE A 181 -1.94 -9.07 2.37
CA PHE A 181 -2.09 -10.29 1.57
C PHE A 181 -2.16 -11.57 2.41
N PHE A 182 -1.42 -11.64 3.53
CA PHE A 182 -1.47 -12.82 4.39
C PHE A 182 -2.67 -12.84 5.34
N ASN A 183 -3.20 -11.68 5.76
CA ASN A 183 -4.22 -11.63 6.82
C ASN A 183 -5.63 -11.30 6.32
N HIS A 184 -5.78 -10.54 5.24
CA HIS A 184 -7.10 -10.11 4.79
C HIS A 184 -7.92 -11.29 4.19
N PRO A 185 -9.20 -11.46 4.55
CA PRO A 185 -10.03 -12.58 4.07
C PRO A 185 -10.13 -12.69 2.55
N ILE A 186 -10.08 -11.57 1.83
CA ILE A 186 -10.14 -11.56 0.35
C ILE A 186 -9.01 -12.36 -0.31
N PHE A 187 -7.88 -12.54 0.38
CA PHE A 187 -6.72 -13.28 -0.11
C PHE A 187 -6.60 -14.68 0.50
N GLU A 188 -7.60 -15.15 1.26
CA GLU A 188 -7.56 -16.44 1.95
C GLU A 188 -7.20 -17.60 1.02
N HIS A 189 -7.80 -17.64 -0.18
CA HIS A 189 -7.54 -18.68 -1.17
C HIS A 189 -6.13 -18.64 -1.75
N TYR A 190 -5.44 -17.51 -1.64
CA TYR A 190 -4.08 -17.32 -2.14
C TYR A 190 -3.01 -17.57 -1.09
N ARG A 191 -3.33 -17.59 0.22
CA ARG A 191 -2.32 -17.58 1.31
C ARG A 191 -1.21 -18.64 1.16
N GLN A 192 -1.55 -19.85 0.70
CA GLN A 192 -0.59 -20.93 0.48
C GLN A 192 0.20 -20.81 -0.84
N ASN A 193 -0.26 -19.93 -1.74
CA ASN A 193 0.29 -19.65 -3.06
C ASN A 193 0.89 -18.23 -3.13
N ILE A 194 1.12 -17.58 -1.99
CA ILE A 194 1.87 -16.32 -1.94
C ILE A 194 3.36 -16.68 -2.03
N ILE A 195 4.04 -16.13 -3.04
CA ILE A 195 5.47 -16.30 -3.28
C ILE A 195 6.18 -15.03 -2.81
N GLU A 196 7.08 -15.19 -1.85
CA GLU A 196 8.00 -14.14 -1.41
C GLU A 196 9.38 -14.40 -2.01
N VAL A 197 10.04 -13.36 -2.54
CA VAL A 197 11.43 -13.47 -3.03
C VAL A 197 12.37 -13.53 -1.81
N PRO A 198 13.05 -14.66 -1.56
CA PRO A 198 13.87 -14.82 -0.36
C PRO A 198 15.06 -13.85 -0.35
N GLN A 199 15.54 -13.53 0.85
CA GLN A 199 16.92 -13.05 0.99
C GLN A 199 17.85 -14.26 0.85
N SER A 200 18.92 -14.10 0.08
CA SER A 200 19.92 -15.13 -0.15
C SER A 200 20.44 -15.64 1.20
N TYR A 201 20.29 -16.93 1.47
CA TYR A 201 20.48 -17.59 2.77
C TYR A 201 21.87 -17.46 3.42
N GLN A 202 22.82 -16.77 2.79
CA GLN A 202 24.23 -16.70 3.20
C GLN A 202 24.79 -15.26 3.25
N GLN A 203 23.94 -14.22 3.24
CA GLN A 203 24.42 -12.82 3.29
C GLN A 203 25.34 -12.50 4.48
N PHE A 204 25.13 -13.16 5.63
CA PHE A 204 25.97 -12.96 6.83
C PHE A 204 27.35 -13.64 6.74
N LEU A 205 27.59 -14.48 5.73
CA LEU A 205 28.87 -15.16 5.48
C LEU A 205 29.71 -14.43 4.42
N ILE A 206 29.14 -13.44 3.73
CA ILE A 206 29.80 -12.71 2.64
C ILE A 206 30.54 -11.50 3.24
N PRO A 207 31.83 -11.29 2.93
CA PRO A 207 32.59 -10.14 3.40
C PRO A 207 31.96 -8.80 3.01
N GLU A 208 32.05 -7.79 3.90
CA GLU A 208 31.59 -6.43 3.60
C GLU A 208 32.32 -5.88 2.37
N GLY A 209 31.57 -5.48 1.35
CA GLY A 209 32.10 -4.89 0.10
C GLY A 209 31.90 -5.75 -1.16
N GLU A 210 31.55 -7.03 -1.04
CA GLU A 210 31.23 -7.92 -2.17
C GLU A 210 29.70 -8.04 -2.42
N ILE A 211 28.94 -7.02 -2.03
CA ILE A 211 27.48 -7.05 -2.08
C ILE A 211 26.99 -6.45 -3.40
N ASP A 212 26.76 -7.32 -4.39
CA ASP A 212 25.74 -7.06 -5.41
C ASP A 212 24.74 -8.23 -5.44
N THR A 213 24.00 -8.40 -4.33
CA THR A 213 23.15 -9.58 -4.10
C THR A 213 21.72 -9.24 -3.70
N GLN A 214 21.22 -8.07 -4.07
CA GLN A 214 19.81 -7.79 -3.89
C GLN A 214 19.01 -8.44 -5.02
N ASN A 215 18.46 -9.63 -4.77
CA ASN A 215 17.36 -10.15 -5.57
C ASN A 215 16.19 -9.16 -5.40
N THR A 216 15.99 -8.28 -6.37
CA THR A 216 14.88 -7.33 -6.44
C THR A 216 13.93 -7.76 -7.53
N LEU A 217 12.65 -7.47 -7.34
CA LEU A 217 11.63 -7.73 -8.35
C LEU A 217 10.55 -6.67 -8.22
N GLU A 218 10.25 -5.98 -9.32
CA GLU A 218 9.17 -5.01 -9.42
C GLU A 218 8.06 -5.54 -10.34
N GLY A 219 6.82 -5.08 -10.10
CA GLY A 219 5.66 -5.58 -10.83
C GLY A 219 5.64 -5.15 -12.30
N GLY A 220 6.41 -4.12 -12.66
CA GLY A 220 6.60 -3.70 -14.04
C GLY A 220 7.34 -4.70 -14.91
N ASP A 221 8.17 -5.56 -14.30
CA ASP A 221 8.97 -6.54 -15.04
C ASP A 221 8.19 -7.83 -15.31
N VAL A 222 7.06 -8.05 -14.62
CA VAL A 222 6.32 -9.31 -14.68
C VAL A 222 4.99 -9.15 -15.40
N MET A 223 4.78 -9.92 -16.48
CA MET A 223 3.52 -9.92 -17.23
C MET A 223 3.02 -11.33 -17.53
N MET A 224 1.80 -11.63 -17.10
CA MET A 224 1.06 -12.83 -17.51
C MET A 224 0.49 -12.65 -18.91
N VAL A 225 1.07 -13.34 -19.91
CA VAL A 225 0.63 -13.27 -21.31
C VAL A 225 -0.43 -14.32 -21.61
N SER A 226 -0.26 -15.53 -21.07
CA SER A 226 -1.26 -16.60 -21.12
C SER A 226 -1.05 -17.58 -19.96
N LYS A 227 -1.97 -18.53 -19.77
CA LYS A 227 -1.95 -19.49 -18.64
C LYS A 227 -0.58 -20.16 -18.40
N ASN A 228 0.17 -20.43 -19.47
CA ASN A 228 1.48 -21.11 -19.42
C ASN A 228 2.65 -20.23 -19.90
N HIS A 229 2.44 -18.91 -20.07
CA HIS A 229 3.49 -18.00 -20.54
C HIS A 229 3.54 -16.76 -19.66
N LEU A 230 4.64 -16.64 -18.91
CA LEU A 230 4.99 -15.50 -18.08
C LEU A 230 6.20 -14.81 -18.70
N LEU A 231 6.12 -13.49 -18.86
CA LEU A 231 7.25 -12.65 -19.25
C LEU A 231 7.85 -12.04 -17.96
N ILE A 232 9.17 -12.14 -17.83
CA ILE A 232 10.01 -11.52 -16.78
C ILE A 232 11.22 -10.90 -17.49
#